data_AF-A0A6J3AN66-F1
#
_entry.id   AF-A0A6J3AN66-F1
#
_cell.length_a   1.000
_cell.length_b   1.000
_cell.length_c   1.000
_cell.angle_alpha   90.00
_cell.angle_beta   90.00
_cell.angle_gamma   90.00
#
_symmetry.space_group_name_H-M   'P 1'
#
loop_
_entity.id
_entity.type
_entity.pdbx_description
1 polymer ?
#
loop_
_entity_poly.entity_id
_entity_poly.type
_entity_poly.pdbx_seq_one_letter_code
_entity_poly.pdbx_strand_id
1 'polypeptide(L)'
;MALVPYEETAGVGLQRFHKPLATFSFANRTIQIRQDWKQLGVAAVVWDAAVVLSTYLEMGAVELRGCSAVELGAGTGLVGIVAALLGIITPVLKNGKGDNSKSFGGWKQMDEW
;
A
#
# COMPACT_ATOMS: atom_id res chain seq x y z
N MET A 1 6.11 4.78 -17.46
CA MET A 1 7.44 4.82 -16.78
C MET A 1 7.68 6.25 -16.34
N ALA A 2 8.03 6.46 -15.07
CA ALA A 2 8.48 7.77 -14.59
C ALA A 2 9.99 7.85 -14.77
N LEU A 3 10.45 8.88 -15.47
CA LEU A 3 11.87 9.17 -15.62
C LEU A 3 12.24 10.12 -14.49
N VAL A 4 13.01 9.63 -13.51
CA VAL A 4 13.50 10.44 -12.39
C VAL A 4 14.92 10.86 -12.74
N PRO A 5 15.19 12.14 -13.06
CA PRO A 5 16.54 12.60 -13.35
C PRO A 5 17.41 12.43 -12.09
N TYR A 6 18.53 11.73 -12.23
CA TYR A 6 19.51 11.54 -11.16
C TYR A 6 20.76 12.37 -11.46
N GLU A 7 20.96 13.44 -10.70
CA GLU A 7 22.26 14.05 -10.48
C GLU A 7 22.76 13.53 -9.12
N GLU A 8 24.05 13.24 -8.95
CA GLU A 8 24.61 12.81 -7.66
C GLU A 8 24.37 13.84 -6.53
N THR A 9 24.02 15.07 -6.91
CA THR A 9 23.63 16.21 -6.06
C THR A 9 22.11 16.43 -5.95
N ALA A 10 21.28 15.55 -6.49
CA ALA A 10 19.82 15.61 -6.43
C ALA A 10 19.29 15.35 -5.01
N GLY A 11 19.33 16.41 -4.19
CA GLY A 11 18.41 16.65 -3.10
C GLY A 11 18.69 15.86 -1.81
N VAL A 12 18.84 16.60 -0.72
CA VAL A 12 18.82 16.14 0.68
C VAL A 12 17.69 15.13 0.97
N GLY A 13 16.62 15.10 0.17
CA GLY A 13 15.47 14.19 0.28
C GLY A 13 15.64 12.75 -0.21
N LEU A 14 16.63 12.41 -1.05
CA LEU A 14 16.83 11.01 -1.52
C LEU A 14 17.72 10.18 -0.59
N GLN A 15 18.42 10.78 0.38
CA GLN A 15 19.37 10.07 1.26
C GLN A 15 18.72 8.94 2.07
N ARG A 16 17.43 9.07 2.39
CA ARG A 16 16.65 8.04 3.10
C ARG A 16 16.46 6.74 2.30
N PHE A 17 16.56 6.79 0.98
CA PHE A 17 16.44 5.64 0.09
C PHE A 17 17.69 4.76 0.06
N HIS A 18 18.82 5.25 0.58
CA HIS A 18 20.04 4.48 0.74
C HIS A 18 20.07 3.62 2.01
N LYS A 19 19.06 3.74 2.88
CA LYS A 19 18.94 2.84 4.04
C LYS A 19 18.35 1.50 3.59
N PRO A 20 18.97 0.35 3.95
CA PRO A 20 18.51 -0.97 3.52
C PRO A 20 17.19 -1.39 4.17
N LEU A 21 16.76 -0.68 5.22
CA LEU A 21 15.52 -0.94 5.94
C LEU A 21 14.84 0.38 6.30
N ALA A 22 13.53 0.44 6.08
CA ALA A 22 12.63 1.47 6.60
C ALA A 22 11.68 0.83 7.62
N THR A 23 11.46 1.49 8.76
CA THR A 23 10.61 0.99 9.85
C THR A 23 9.46 1.96 10.08
N PHE A 24 8.24 1.44 10.12
CA PHE A 24 7.01 2.20 10.32
C PHE A 24 6.17 1.58 11.45
N SER A 25 5.31 2.38 12.06
CA SER A 25 4.33 1.93 13.04
C SER A 25 2.93 2.27 12.52
N PHE A 26 2.14 1.24 12.18
CA PHE A 26 0.78 1.37 11.68
C PHE A 26 -0.06 0.20 12.18
N ALA A 27 -1.38 0.40 12.35
CA ALA A 27 -2.34 -0.56 12.87
C ALA A 27 -1.86 -1.21 14.20
N ASN A 28 -1.21 -0.42 15.06
CA ASN A 28 -0.57 -0.87 16.30
C ASN A 28 0.47 -1.99 16.10
N ARG A 29 1.17 -2.01 14.96
CA ARG A 29 2.19 -2.98 14.60
C ARG A 29 3.42 -2.29 14.01
N THR A 30 4.58 -2.87 14.26
CA THR A 30 5.83 -2.45 13.61
C THR A 30 5.97 -3.15 12.26
N ILE A 31 6.13 -2.38 11.19
CA ILE A 31 6.32 -2.86 9.83
C ILE A 31 7.75 -2.51 9.42
N GLN A 32 8.52 -3.51 9.01
CA GLN A 32 9.87 -3.33 8.51
C GLN A 32 9.92 -3.67 7.02
N ILE A 33 10.32 -2.70 6.20
CA ILE A 33 10.41 -2.83 4.75
C ILE A 33 11.87 -2.79 4.33
N ARG A 34 12.31 -3.83 3.62
CA ARG A 34 13.62 -3.86 2.97
C ARG A 34 13.60 -2.95 1.75
N GLN A 35 14.65 -2.16 1.60
CA GLN A 35 14.79 -1.23 0.48
C GLN A 35 16.11 -1.46 -0.25
N ASP A 36 16.09 -1.31 -1.58
CA ASP A 36 17.29 -1.38 -2.41
C ASP A 36 17.20 -0.44 -3.61
N TRP A 37 17.37 0.87 -3.32
CA TRP A 37 17.38 1.89 -4.37
C TRP A 37 18.45 1.64 -5.43
N LYS A 38 19.61 1.13 -5.04
CA LYS A 38 20.77 1.01 -5.93
C LYS A 38 20.61 -0.11 -6.96
N GLN A 39 20.08 -1.27 -6.54
CA GLN A 39 19.92 -2.42 -7.43
C GLN A 39 18.53 -2.47 -8.08
N LEU A 40 17.48 -2.05 -7.36
CA LEU A 40 16.09 -2.27 -7.76
C LEU A 40 15.30 -0.96 -8.01
N GLY A 41 15.93 0.19 -7.75
CA GLY A 41 15.42 1.50 -8.15
C GLY A 41 14.11 1.92 -7.49
N VAL A 42 13.28 2.64 -8.26
CA VAL A 42 12.04 3.32 -7.82
C VAL A 42 11.07 2.41 -7.08
N ALA A 43 10.95 1.14 -7.49
CA ALA A 43 9.98 0.22 -6.89
C ALA A 43 10.42 -0.32 -5.52
N ALA A 44 11.71 -0.24 -5.19
CA ALA A 44 12.28 -0.86 -4.00
C ALA A 44 12.54 0.13 -2.86
N VAL A 45 11.80 1.24 -2.84
CA VAL A 45 11.82 2.20 -1.73
C VAL A 45 10.41 2.61 -1.36
N VAL A 46 10.23 3.02 -0.11
CA VAL A 46 8.95 3.57 0.35
C VAL A 46 8.88 5.04 -0.02
N TRP A 47 7.92 5.39 -0.86
CA TRP A 47 7.66 6.79 -1.23
C TRP A 47 6.79 7.48 -0.17
N ASP A 48 6.93 8.81 -0.05
CA ASP A 48 6.14 9.61 0.90
C ASP A 48 4.63 9.42 0.73
N ALA A 49 4.17 9.33 -0.52
CA ALA A 49 2.76 9.09 -0.82
C ALA A 49 2.23 7.79 -0.20
N ALA A 50 3.07 6.74 -0.12
CA ALA A 50 2.68 5.49 0.55
C ALA A 50 2.50 5.71 2.06
N VAL A 51 3.38 6.49 2.69
CA VAL A 51 3.27 6.82 4.13
C VAL A 51 2.02 7.67 4.41
N VAL A 52 1.77 8.67 3.57
CA VAL A 52 0.58 9.53 3.68
C VAL A 52 -0.70 8.72 3.51
N LEU A 53 -0.77 7.86 2.50
CA LEU A 53 -1.94 7.02 2.27
C LEU A 53 -2.15 5.99 3.40
N SER A 54 -1.10 5.33 3.87
CA SER A 54 -1.17 4.44 5.04
C SER A 54 -1.72 5.16 6.29
N THR A 55 -1.27 6.40 6.52
CA THR A 55 -1.77 7.23 7.63
C THR A 55 -3.26 7.54 7.44
N TYR A 56 -3.67 7.93 6.23
CA TYR A 56 -5.06 8.22 5.93
C TYR A 56 -5.99 7.00 6.12
N LEU A 57 -5.52 5.80 5.74
CA LEU A 57 -6.25 4.55 6.00
C LEU A 57 -6.37 4.26 7.50
N GLU A 58 -5.30 4.44 8.27
CA GLU A 58 -5.30 4.22 9.72
C GLU A 58 -6.22 5.18 10.47
N MET A 59 -6.41 6.40 9.97
CA MET A 59 -7.36 7.37 10.54
C MET A 59 -8.83 6.91 10.43
N GLY A 60 -9.12 5.83 9.71
CA GLY A 60 -10.47 5.28 9.59
C GLY A 60 -11.40 6.06 8.66
N ALA A 61 -10.85 6.93 7.81
CA ALA A 61 -11.61 7.68 6.81
C ALA A 61 -12.16 6.80 5.67
N VAL A 62 -11.69 5.55 5.56
CA VAL A 62 -12.11 4.55 4.58
C VAL A 62 -12.50 3.28 5.32
N GLU A 63 -13.70 2.75 5.05
CA GLU A 63 -14.12 1.44 5.54
C GLU A 63 -13.41 0.35 4.73
N LEU A 64 -12.57 -0.45 5.39
CA LEU A 64 -11.75 -1.48 4.76
C LEU A 64 -12.18 -2.91 5.17
N ARG A 65 -12.99 -3.07 6.21
CA ARG A 65 -13.28 -4.40 6.75
C ARG A 65 -14.17 -5.20 5.81
N GLY A 66 -13.69 -6.37 5.41
CA GLY A 66 -14.41 -7.26 4.50
C GLY A 66 -14.52 -6.74 3.07
N CYS A 67 -13.77 -5.68 2.71
CA CYS A 67 -13.67 -5.21 1.34
C CYS A 67 -12.65 -6.04 0.55
N SER A 68 -12.89 -6.19 -0.76
CA SER A 68 -11.84 -6.64 -1.70
C SER A 68 -11.15 -5.40 -2.26
N ALA A 69 -9.81 -5.37 -2.20
CA ALA A 69 -9.01 -4.25 -2.68
C ALA A 69 -7.82 -4.74 -3.52
N VAL A 70 -7.35 -3.88 -4.41
CA VAL A 70 -6.14 -4.08 -5.22
C VAL A 70 -5.25 -2.84 -5.10
N GLU A 71 -3.96 -3.05 -4.84
CA GLU A 71 -2.95 -1.99 -4.82
C GLU A 71 -2.20 -2.00 -6.16
N LEU A 72 -2.39 -0.96 -6.97
CA LEU A 72 -1.70 -0.81 -8.25
C LEU A 72 -0.38 -0.08 -8.05
N GLY A 73 0.72 -0.63 -8.57
CA GLY A 73 2.04 -0.04 -8.39
C GLY A 73 2.53 -0.05 -6.95
N ALA A 74 2.27 -1.16 -6.23
CA ALA A 74 2.56 -1.30 -4.80
C ALA A 74 4.02 -0.99 -4.40
N GLY A 75 4.97 -1.19 -5.32
CA GLY A 75 6.39 -1.03 -5.03
C GLY A 75 6.81 -1.95 -3.88
N THR A 76 7.08 -1.36 -2.72
CA THR A 76 7.42 -2.09 -1.49
C THR A 76 6.21 -2.68 -0.75
N GLY A 77 4.99 -2.27 -1.11
CA GLY A 77 3.73 -2.81 -0.58
C GLY A 77 3.29 -2.25 0.77
N LEU A 78 3.85 -1.12 1.23
CA LEU A 78 3.49 -0.55 2.53
C LEU A 78 1.98 -0.33 2.68
N VAL A 79 1.31 0.23 1.67
CA VAL A 79 -0.12 0.55 1.75
C VAL A 79 -0.95 -0.72 1.81
N GLY A 80 -0.68 -1.70 0.95
CA GLY A 80 -1.37 -2.99 0.96
C GLY A 80 -1.17 -3.75 2.27
N ILE A 81 0.03 -3.72 2.85
CA ILE A 81 0.30 -4.30 4.18
C ILE A 81 -0.57 -3.60 5.24
N VAL A 82 -0.57 -2.27 5.30
CA VAL A 82 -1.38 -1.52 6.26
C VAL A 82 -2.87 -1.80 6.08
N ALA A 83 -3.36 -1.81 4.85
CA ALA A 83 -4.75 -2.08 4.54
C ALA A 83 -5.17 -3.51 4.95
N ALA A 84 -4.29 -4.50 4.73
CA ALA A 84 -4.49 -5.87 5.20
C ALA A 84 -4.61 -5.96 6.73
N LEU A 85 -3.73 -5.25 7.45
CA LEU A 85 -3.72 -5.21 8.92
C LEU A 85 -4.96 -4.53 9.52
N LEU A 86 -5.56 -3.57 8.80
CA LEU A 86 -6.77 -2.86 9.23
C LEU A 86 -8.08 -3.65 9.00
N GLY A 87 -8.01 -4.81 8.33
CA GLY A 87 -9.13 -5.76 8.30
C GLY A 87 -9.67 -6.13 6.93
N ILE A 88 -8.94 -5.84 5.84
CA ILE A 88 -9.24 -6.42 4.51
C ILE A 88 -9.16 -7.95 4.55
N ILE A 89 -8.21 -8.51 5.31
CA ILE A 89 -7.93 -9.96 5.32
C ILE A 89 -8.54 -10.67 6.55
N THR A 90 -9.05 -9.96 7.55
CA THR A 90 -9.72 -10.63 8.68
C THR A 90 -11.00 -11.30 8.20
N PRO A 91 -11.12 -12.65 8.29
CA PRO A 91 -12.38 -13.31 7.96
C PRO A 91 -13.44 -12.78 8.91
N VAL A 92 -14.48 -12.15 8.36
CA VAL A 92 -15.71 -11.88 9.12
C VAL A 92 -16.20 -13.23 9.62
N LEU A 93 -16.12 -13.48 10.92
CA LEU A 93 -16.89 -14.55 11.54
C LEU A 93 -18.36 -14.15 11.36
N LYS A 94 -18.98 -14.65 10.29
CA LYS A 94 -20.41 -14.47 10.04
C LYS A 94 -21.17 -15.23 11.13
N ASN A 95 -21.43 -14.57 12.25
CA ASN A 95 -22.48 -15.03 13.15
C ASN A 95 -23.80 -14.91 12.38
N GLY A 96 -24.46 -16.06 12.19
CA GLY A 96 -25.59 -16.22 11.29
C GLY A 96 -26.69 -15.18 11.49
N LYS A 97 -26.74 -14.21 10.58
CA LYS A 97 -27.96 -13.58 10.07
C LYS A 97 -27.60 -12.98 8.72
N GLY A 98 -28.36 -13.38 7.70
CA GLY A 98 -28.06 -13.10 6.30
C GLY A 98 -27.95 -11.61 6.06
N ASP A 99 -26.76 -11.18 5.65
CA ASP A 99 -26.54 -9.85 5.10
C ASP A 99 -26.23 -10.02 3.62
N ASN A 100 -27.00 -9.30 2.79
CA ASN A 100 -26.87 -9.27 1.35
C ASN A 100 -25.56 -8.59 0.97
N SER A 101 -24.45 -9.31 1.10
CA SER A 101 -23.15 -8.86 0.62
C SER A 101 -23.27 -8.59 -0.86
N LYS A 102 -23.14 -7.31 -1.24
CA LYS A 102 -22.91 -6.90 -2.62
C LYS A 102 -21.76 -7.74 -3.14
N SER A 103 -22.06 -8.70 -4.01
CA SER A 103 -21.03 -9.37 -4.77
C SER A 103 -20.27 -8.30 -5.53
N PHE A 104 -18.95 -8.46 -5.64
CA PHE A 104 -18.17 -7.71 -6.60
C PHE A 104 -18.81 -7.97 -7.97
N GLY A 105 -19.58 -7.00 -8.46
CA GLY A 105 -20.27 -7.08 -9.74
C GLY A 105 -19.23 -7.36 -10.80
N GLY A 106 -19.46 -8.42 -11.58
CA GLY A 106 -18.54 -8.89 -12.59
C GLY A 106 -18.05 -7.75 -13.47
N TRP A 107 -16.73 -7.73 -13.71
CA TRP A 107 -16.09 -6.82 -14.63
C TRP A 107 -16.82 -6.91 -15.97
N LYS A 108 -17.52 -5.84 -16.37
CA LYS A 108 -17.88 -5.68 -17.77
C LYS A 108 -16.59 -5.35 -18.50
N GLN A 109 -16.17 -6.29 -19.33
CA GLN A 109 -15.11 -6.08 -20.30
C GLN A 109 -15.50 -4.87 -21.15
N MET A 110 -14.69 -3.81 -21.07
CA MET A 110 -14.77 -2.66 -21.98
C MET A 110 -13.97 -3.04 -23.21
N ASP A 111 -14.64 -3.68 -24.15
CA ASP A 111 -14.17 -3.80 -25.52
C ASP A 111 -14.50 -2.46 -26.21
N GLU A 112 -13.45 -1.67 -26.50
CA GLU A 112 -13.34 -0.58 -27.50
C GLU A 112 -12.44 0.57 -26.99
N TRP A 113 -11.14 0.42 -27.25
CA TRP A 113 -10.29 1.41 -27.93
C TRP A 113 -9.32 0.66 -28.84
#